data_AF-A0A2N1W7S0-F1
#
_entry.id   AF-A0A2N1W7S0-F1
#
_cell.length_a   1.000
_cell.length_b   1.000
_cell.length_c   1.000
_cell.angle_alpha   90.00
_cell.angle_beta   90.00
_cell.angle_gamma   90.00
#
_symmetry.space_group_name_H-M   'P 1'
#
loop_
_entity.id
_entity.type
_entity.pdbx_description
1 polymer ?
#
loop_
_entity_poly.entity_id
_entity_poly.type
_entity_poly.pdbx_seq_one_letter_code
_entity_poly.pdbx_strand_id
1 'polypeptide(L)'
;DPHPMHLHGFYFRVDSRGDAARDTVYWPNQRRMAVTELAQPGTTMRIAFQPDRPGGWVFHCHLNWHVVANAGIGEFMQPTPEREASLFSPHAAHDPDNHVERGMGGLMMGITIVPPPGYAPAKVGRRTLRLHVNEQQGPLPAGQANPRFAYVLEEGGTPPATDSLRSPGSTLLLTRDEPTLIRVFNHGSQPTQVHWHGLELESPFDGVVGVGGMPGMPTPAIMPGDSFDVHITPPRSGTFMYHTHMDEVLQHSGGLWGALLILEPGQRYDAEHDLTFQIGEAPDLGPTLNGTSDHAERTLQASTDYRFRLMNISMGGPNLEYWLVKDGAPALWKPLAKDGFDLPRFQQQKESAKQRVSIGETFDVEVNLTAGNYALEVRGGRGNLVTKVPIKVVAWQQPAEQ
;
A
#
# COMPACT_ATOMS: atom_id res chain seq x y z
N ASP A 1 -13.70 -14.90 -6.68
CA ASP A 1 -13.42 -13.47 -6.94
C ASP A 1 -11.96 -13.24 -7.32
N PRO A 2 -11.55 -12.01 -7.69
CA PRO A 2 -10.13 -11.65 -7.71
C PRO A 2 -9.56 -11.60 -6.28
N HIS A 3 -8.34 -12.10 -6.09
CA HIS A 3 -7.65 -12.16 -4.81
C HIS A 3 -6.22 -11.60 -4.98
N PRO A 4 -5.98 -10.31 -4.65
CA PRO A 4 -4.61 -9.79 -4.51
C PRO A 4 -3.97 -10.43 -3.29
N MET A 5 -3.05 -11.38 -3.45
CA MET A 5 -2.47 -12.10 -2.32
C MET A 5 -1.16 -11.45 -1.88
N HIS A 6 -1.13 -10.95 -0.65
CA HIS A 6 -0.01 -10.23 -0.04
C HIS A 6 0.72 -11.07 1.01
N LEU A 7 2.06 -11.08 0.97
CA LEU A 7 2.93 -11.72 1.96
C LEU A 7 3.70 -10.65 2.75
N HIS A 8 3.52 -10.63 4.07
CA HIS A 8 4.20 -9.70 4.95
C HIS A 8 5.67 -10.08 5.13
N GLY A 9 6.55 -9.08 5.25
CA GLY A 9 7.96 -9.26 5.64
C GLY A 9 8.88 -9.95 4.62
N PHE A 10 8.33 -10.48 3.53
CA PHE A 10 9.06 -11.25 2.53
C PHE A 10 8.61 -10.93 1.12
N TYR A 11 9.52 -11.14 0.19
CA TYR A 11 9.16 -11.29 -1.20
C TYR A 11 9.03 -12.76 -1.53
N PHE A 12 8.12 -13.05 -2.45
CA PHE A 12 8.02 -14.36 -3.08
C PHE A 12 8.32 -14.23 -4.56
N ARG A 13 8.92 -15.28 -5.12
CA ARG A 13 9.11 -15.46 -6.55
C ARG A 13 7.88 -16.15 -7.12
N VAL A 14 7.35 -15.64 -8.23
CA VAL A 14 6.28 -16.31 -8.99
C VAL A 14 6.91 -17.27 -10.00
N ASP A 15 6.68 -18.57 -9.82
CA ASP A 15 7.27 -19.65 -10.63
C ASP A 15 6.35 -20.16 -11.75
N SER A 16 5.03 -20.10 -11.55
CA SER A 16 4.05 -20.45 -12.59
C SER A 16 2.70 -19.77 -12.34
N ARG A 17 1.90 -19.67 -13.41
CA ARG A 17 0.47 -19.34 -13.34
C ARG A 17 -0.34 -20.30 -14.19
N GLY A 18 -1.56 -20.57 -13.80
CA GLY A 18 -2.39 -21.57 -14.46
C GLY A 18 -3.87 -21.44 -14.15
N ASP A 19 -4.56 -22.54 -14.34
CA ASP A 19 -5.96 -22.76 -14.01
C ASP A 19 -6.14 -24.18 -13.44
N ALA A 20 -7.38 -24.60 -13.18
CA ALA A 20 -7.67 -25.93 -12.66
C ALA A 20 -7.21 -27.08 -13.58
N ALA A 21 -6.92 -26.83 -14.85
CA ALA A 21 -6.53 -27.84 -15.83
C ALA A 21 -5.03 -27.83 -16.15
N ARG A 22 -4.36 -26.67 -16.12
CA ARG A 22 -2.95 -26.55 -16.52
C ARG A 22 -2.22 -25.38 -15.88
N ASP A 23 -0.92 -25.59 -15.63
CA ASP A 23 0.03 -24.54 -15.25
C ASP A 23 0.95 -24.18 -16.43
N THR A 24 1.25 -22.89 -16.57
CA THR A 24 2.36 -22.39 -17.40
C THR A 24 3.53 -22.03 -16.49
N VAL A 25 4.60 -22.83 -16.56
CA VAL A 25 5.83 -22.58 -15.80
C VAL A 25 6.65 -21.50 -16.47
N TYR A 26 7.13 -20.54 -15.68
CA TYR A 26 7.97 -19.46 -16.16
C TYR A 26 9.43 -19.90 -16.29
N TRP A 27 10.03 -19.52 -17.43
CA TRP A 27 11.47 -19.59 -17.62
C TRP A 27 12.18 -18.72 -16.57
N PRO A 28 13.44 -19.01 -16.20
CA PRO A 28 14.14 -18.27 -15.15
C PRO A 28 14.10 -16.74 -15.32
N ASN A 29 14.20 -16.23 -16.55
CA ASN A 29 14.13 -14.80 -16.85
C ASN A 29 12.72 -14.20 -16.76
N GLN A 30 11.66 -15.01 -16.83
CA GLN A 30 10.26 -14.58 -16.73
C GLN A 30 9.74 -14.57 -15.29
N ARG A 31 10.46 -15.23 -14.38
CA ARG A 31 10.15 -15.21 -12.95
C ARG A 31 10.43 -13.82 -12.40
N ARG A 32 9.56 -13.36 -11.52
CA ARG A 32 9.66 -12.05 -10.87
C ARG A 32 9.49 -12.20 -9.36
N MET A 33 10.05 -11.26 -8.63
CA MET A 33 9.79 -11.08 -7.21
C MET A 33 8.57 -10.17 -7.05
N ALA A 34 7.73 -10.45 -6.06
CA ALA A 34 6.60 -9.61 -5.69
C ALA A 34 6.35 -9.74 -4.18
N VAL A 35 5.61 -8.78 -3.63
CA VAL A 35 5.01 -8.88 -2.29
C VAL A 35 3.52 -9.09 -2.38
N THR A 36 2.89 -8.70 -3.49
CA THR A 36 1.48 -8.90 -3.75
C THR A 36 1.26 -9.36 -5.19
N GLU A 37 0.41 -10.35 -5.41
CA GLU A 37 0.04 -10.79 -6.75
C GLU A 37 -1.46 -11.05 -6.86
N LEU A 38 -2.08 -10.49 -7.90
CA LEU A 38 -3.47 -10.73 -8.21
C LEU A 38 -3.70 -12.15 -8.77
N ALA A 39 -4.43 -12.98 -8.01
CA ALA A 39 -5.02 -14.22 -8.47
C ALA A 39 -6.43 -13.94 -9.02
N GLN A 40 -6.67 -14.27 -10.29
CA GLN A 40 -7.99 -14.10 -10.90
C GLN A 40 -8.89 -15.32 -10.62
N PRO A 41 -10.22 -15.18 -10.74
CA PRO A 41 -11.14 -16.30 -10.59
C PRO A 41 -10.73 -17.51 -11.45
N GLY A 42 -10.68 -18.69 -10.83
CA GLY A 42 -10.36 -19.95 -11.51
C GLY A 42 -8.88 -20.13 -11.88
N THR A 43 -8.00 -19.22 -11.46
CA THR A 43 -6.56 -19.30 -11.75
C THR A 43 -5.75 -19.87 -10.59
N THR A 44 -4.58 -20.41 -10.90
CA THR A 44 -3.57 -20.89 -9.94
C THR A 44 -2.31 -20.04 -10.05
N MET A 45 -1.54 -19.96 -8.96
CA MET A 45 -0.16 -19.46 -8.99
C MET A 45 0.72 -20.31 -8.09
N ARG A 46 1.94 -20.58 -8.54
CA ARG A 46 2.98 -21.20 -7.71
C ARG A 46 3.97 -20.13 -7.29
N ILE A 47 4.16 -19.98 -5.98
CA ILE A 47 5.10 -19.04 -5.40
C ILE A 47 6.16 -19.76 -4.57
N ALA A 48 7.34 -19.16 -4.45
CA ALA A 48 8.41 -19.63 -3.58
C ALA A 48 8.99 -18.46 -2.80
N PHE A 49 9.16 -18.59 -1.49
CA PHE A 49 9.79 -17.58 -0.63
C PHE A 49 10.74 -18.24 0.36
N GLN A 50 11.66 -17.45 0.91
CA GLN A 50 12.65 -17.89 1.88
C GLN A 50 12.24 -17.37 3.27
N PRO A 51 11.87 -18.25 4.22
CA PRO A 51 11.47 -17.86 5.58
C PRO A 51 12.70 -17.64 6.48
N ASP A 52 13.49 -16.61 6.20
CA ASP A 52 14.75 -16.32 6.90
C ASP A 52 14.63 -15.36 8.09
N ARG A 53 13.44 -14.79 8.36
CA ARG A 53 13.20 -13.85 9.47
C ARG A 53 12.29 -14.47 10.52
N PRO A 54 12.79 -14.72 11.75
CA PRO A 54 11.97 -15.23 12.84
C PRO A 54 10.81 -14.31 13.20
N GLY A 55 9.73 -14.93 13.70
CA GLY A 55 8.54 -14.24 14.18
C GLY A 55 7.25 -14.73 13.52
N GLY A 56 6.15 -14.06 13.88
CA GLY A 56 4.84 -14.23 13.28
C GLY A 56 4.66 -13.36 12.04
N TRP A 57 4.07 -13.93 11.01
CA TRP A 57 3.87 -13.29 9.71
C TRP A 57 2.52 -13.72 9.15
N VAL A 58 2.03 -12.99 8.14
CA VAL A 58 0.74 -13.30 7.52
C VAL A 58 0.84 -13.29 6.00
N PHE A 59 0.05 -14.18 5.39
CA PHE A 59 -0.22 -14.20 3.97
C PHE A 59 -1.73 -14.07 3.77
N HIS A 60 -2.20 -12.99 3.15
CA HIS A 60 -3.61 -12.66 3.14
C HIS A 60 -4.08 -11.98 1.84
N CYS A 61 -5.39 -11.95 1.61
CA CYS A 61 -5.99 -11.19 0.51
C CYS A 61 -5.96 -9.70 0.81
N HIS A 62 -5.59 -8.84 -0.13
CA HIS A 62 -5.64 -7.40 0.07
C HIS A 62 -7.03 -6.79 -0.23
N LEU A 63 -7.97 -7.60 -0.73
CA LEU A 63 -9.37 -7.19 -0.82
C LEU A 63 -10.00 -7.28 0.58
N ASN A 64 -10.35 -6.13 1.16
CA ASN A 64 -10.74 -6.03 2.57
C ASN A 64 -11.85 -7.03 2.93
N TRP A 65 -12.89 -7.12 2.10
CA TRP A 65 -14.07 -7.98 2.30
C TRP A 65 -13.77 -9.49 2.31
N HIS A 66 -12.56 -9.90 1.93
CA HIS A 66 -12.13 -11.30 2.00
C HIS A 66 -11.23 -11.60 3.21
N VAL A 67 -10.77 -10.59 3.96
CA VAL A 67 -9.94 -10.79 5.17
C VAL A 67 -10.77 -10.60 6.41
N VAL A 68 -11.54 -9.52 6.46
CA VAL A 68 -12.46 -9.31 7.58
C VAL A 68 -13.67 -10.21 7.40
N ALA A 69 -14.12 -10.84 8.48
CA ALA A 69 -15.45 -11.42 8.51
C ALA A 69 -16.43 -10.24 8.40
N ASN A 70 -16.94 -9.99 7.19
CA ASN A 70 -17.91 -8.93 7.03
C ASN A 70 -19.25 -9.41 7.56
N ALA A 71 -19.79 -8.61 8.48
CA ALA A 71 -21.20 -8.60 8.77
C ALA A 71 -22.00 -8.27 7.49
N GLY A 72 -23.15 -8.91 7.31
CA GLY A 72 -23.95 -8.85 6.09
C GLY A 72 -24.23 -7.43 5.57
N ILE A 73 -24.57 -7.37 4.28
CA ILE A 73 -24.89 -6.12 3.59
C ILE A 73 -26.28 -5.61 4.06
N GLY A 74 -26.41 -4.31 4.32
CA GLY A 74 -27.70 -3.69 4.64
C GLY A 74 -28.11 -3.87 6.10
N GLU A 75 -29.33 -4.36 6.35
CA GLU A 75 -29.88 -4.58 7.70
C GLU A 75 -29.10 -5.62 8.54
N PHE A 76 -28.11 -6.28 7.94
CA PHE A 76 -27.30 -7.34 8.55
C PHE A 76 -25.87 -6.88 8.95
N MET A 77 -25.55 -5.58 8.84
CA MET A 77 -24.26 -5.04 9.27
C MET A 77 -24.19 -4.97 10.80
N GLN A 78 -23.17 -5.58 11.40
CA GLN A 78 -22.96 -5.62 12.84
C GLN A 78 -22.48 -4.22 13.31
N PRO A 79 -23.06 -3.67 14.40
CA PRO A 79 -22.55 -2.51 15.11
C PRO A 79 -21.03 -2.50 15.33
N THR A 80 -20.42 -1.31 15.31
CA THR A 80 -18.97 -1.09 15.55
C THR A 80 -18.42 -1.82 16.79
N PRO A 81 -19.10 -1.82 17.97
CA PRO A 81 -18.59 -2.54 19.15
C PRO A 81 -18.46 -4.06 18.96
N GLU A 82 -19.31 -4.66 18.13
CA GLU A 82 -19.29 -6.10 17.83
C GLU A 82 -18.20 -6.44 16.81
N ARG A 83 -17.95 -5.54 15.85
CA ARG A 83 -16.79 -5.62 14.95
C ARG A 83 -15.49 -5.52 15.74
N GLU A 84 -15.37 -4.55 16.63
CA GLU A 84 -14.23 -4.40 17.54
C GLU A 84 -14.03 -5.67 18.39
N ALA A 85 -15.09 -6.21 18.99
CA ALA A 85 -15.00 -7.45 19.77
C ALA A 85 -14.52 -8.66 18.95
N SER A 86 -14.88 -8.74 17.66
CA SER A 86 -14.42 -9.80 16.77
C SER A 86 -12.92 -9.71 16.44
N LEU A 87 -12.35 -8.49 16.39
CA LEU A 87 -10.92 -8.26 16.16
C LEU A 87 -10.05 -8.69 17.34
N PHE A 88 -10.61 -8.69 18.57
CA PHE A 88 -9.92 -9.10 19.79
C PHE A 88 -10.21 -10.55 20.21
N SER A 89 -10.98 -11.30 19.42
CA SER A 89 -11.32 -12.69 19.73
C SER A 89 -10.23 -13.66 19.23
N PRO A 90 -9.61 -14.47 20.10
CA PRO A 90 -8.60 -15.43 19.69
C PRO A 90 -9.26 -16.59 18.94
N HIS A 91 -8.97 -16.70 17.64
CA HIS A 91 -9.18 -17.90 16.82
C HIS A 91 -10.55 -18.58 16.95
N ALA A 92 -11.64 -17.89 16.59
CA ALA A 92 -12.86 -18.57 16.18
C ALA A 92 -12.66 -19.10 14.75
N ALA A 93 -12.06 -20.30 14.70
CA ALA A 93 -11.81 -21.10 13.53
C ALA A 93 -12.98 -21.12 12.54
N HIS A 94 -12.61 -21.03 11.26
CA HIS A 94 -13.19 -21.70 10.10
C HIS A 94 -14.35 -22.67 10.40
N ASP A 95 -15.53 -22.15 10.67
CA ASP A 95 -16.75 -22.95 10.66
C ASP A 95 -17.34 -22.91 9.24
N PRO A 96 -17.19 -23.98 8.43
CA PRO A 96 -17.77 -24.03 7.09
C PRO A 96 -19.30 -23.89 7.09
N ASP A 97 -19.98 -24.13 8.22
CA ASP A 97 -21.43 -24.03 8.31
C ASP A 97 -21.95 -22.57 8.29
N ASN A 98 -21.07 -21.59 8.55
CA ASN A 98 -21.41 -20.15 8.54
C ASN A 98 -20.86 -19.40 7.31
N HIS A 99 -20.45 -20.12 6.26
CA HIS A 99 -19.84 -19.60 5.02
C HIS A 99 -20.74 -18.61 4.25
N VAL A 100 -22.06 -18.69 4.42
CA VAL A 100 -23.04 -17.77 3.80
C VAL A 100 -23.19 -16.47 4.60
N GLU A 101 -23.02 -16.50 5.92
CA GLU A 101 -23.26 -15.34 6.79
C GLU A 101 -22.05 -14.40 6.90
N ARG A 102 -20.83 -14.93 6.72
CA ARG A 102 -19.56 -14.19 6.90
C ARG A 102 -18.85 -13.83 5.59
N GLY A 103 -19.50 -14.05 4.45
CA GLY A 103 -19.08 -13.58 3.13
C GLY A 103 -17.62 -13.86 2.78
N MET A 104 -17.20 -15.13 2.70
CA MET A 104 -15.81 -15.53 2.35
C MET A 104 -14.67 -14.81 3.12
N GLY A 105 -14.97 -14.14 4.24
CA GLY A 105 -13.99 -13.48 5.09
C GLY A 105 -13.05 -14.51 5.74
N GLY A 106 -11.80 -14.11 6.01
CA GLY A 106 -10.79 -14.98 6.62
C GLY A 106 -9.83 -15.64 5.64
N LEU A 107 -9.66 -15.11 4.42
CA LEU A 107 -8.60 -15.54 3.49
C LEU A 107 -7.22 -15.02 3.97
N MET A 108 -6.75 -15.61 5.06
CA MET A 108 -5.54 -15.26 5.77
C MET A 108 -4.87 -16.53 6.28
N MET A 109 -3.54 -16.57 6.21
CA MET A 109 -2.71 -17.64 6.73
C MET A 109 -1.65 -17.03 7.65
N GLY A 110 -1.64 -17.45 8.92
CA GLY A 110 -0.55 -17.15 9.84
C GLY A 110 0.66 -18.05 9.58
N ILE A 111 1.85 -17.48 9.63
CA ILE A 111 3.13 -18.17 9.45
C ILE A 111 3.98 -17.89 10.68
N THR A 112 4.48 -18.94 11.33
CA THR A 112 5.41 -18.81 12.46
C THR A 112 6.78 -19.34 12.05
N ILE A 113 7.78 -18.47 12.11
CA ILE A 113 9.18 -18.83 11.86
C ILE A 113 9.91 -18.85 13.21
N VAL A 114 10.37 -20.03 13.61
CA VAL A 114 11.03 -20.22 14.90
C VAL A 114 12.45 -19.65 14.84
N PRO A 115 12.87 -18.83 15.82
CA PRO A 115 14.23 -18.31 15.85
C PRO A 115 15.26 -19.43 16.02
N PRO A 116 16.41 -19.36 15.32
CA PRO A 116 17.52 -20.25 15.61
C PRO A 116 18.06 -20.00 17.02
N PRO A 117 18.69 -21.00 17.67
CA PRO A 117 19.31 -20.82 18.98
C PRO A 117 20.29 -19.63 18.99
N GLY A 118 20.15 -18.73 19.96
CA GLY A 118 21.01 -17.56 20.09
C GLY A 118 20.65 -16.37 19.18
N TYR A 119 19.50 -16.41 18.50
CA TYR A 119 19.01 -15.27 17.72
C TYR A 119 18.87 -14.02 18.62
N ALA A 120 19.49 -12.92 18.20
CA ALA A 120 19.32 -11.61 18.79
C ALA A 120 19.27 -10.55 17.69
N PRO A 121 18.32 -9.60 17.73
CA PRO A 121 18.24 -8.54 16.75
C PRO A 121 19.45 -7.58 16.85
N ALA A 122 19.82 -6.99 15.72
CA ALA A 122 20.96 -6.08 15.66
C ALA A 122 20.68 -4.76 16.38
N LYS A 123 21.57 -4.39 17.32
CA LYS A 123 21.55 -3.09 17.99
C LYS A 123 22.41 -2.10 17.20
N VAL A 124 21.75 -1.30 16.36
CA VAL A 124 22.39 -0.25 15.56
C VAL A 124 21.86 1.13 15.96
N GLY A 125 22.73 2.15 15.86
CA GLY A 125 22.29 3.54 15.95
C GLY A 125 21.34 3.85 14.79
N ARG A 126 20.26 4.59 15.07
CA ARG A 126 19.18 4.84 14.11
C ARG A 126 18.91 6.33 13.99
N ARG A 127 18.67 6.81 12.78
CA ARG A 127 18.02 8.12 12.60
C ARG A 127 16.57 8.02 13.07
N THR A 128 15.98 9.13 13.51
CA THR A 128 14.60 9.11 14.04
C THR A 128 13.66 9.93 13.17
N LEU A 129 12.53 9.32 12.81
CA LEU A 129 11.34 9.98 12.30
C LEU A 129 10.23 9.88 13.35
N ARG A 130 9.30 10.83 13.33
CA ARG A 130 8.14 10.87 14.22
C ARG A 130 6.88 11.01 13.39
N LEU A 131 6.02 10.01 13.47
CA LEU A 131 4.77 9.90 12.72
C LEU A 131 3.60 10.04 13.67
N HIS A 132 2.65 10.89 13.34
CA HIS A 132 1.49 11.18 14.17
C HIS A 132 0.24 10.62 13.51
N VAL A 133 -0.50 9.76 14.22
CA VAL A 133 -1.83 9.30 13.84
C VAL A 133 -2.82 10.27 14.45
N ASN A 134 -3.41 11.10 13.59
CA ASN A 134 -4.38 12.12 13.99
C ASN A 134 -5.79 11.69 13.62
N GLU A 135 -6.76 12.17 14.39
CA GLU A 135 -8.19 11.96 14.16
C GLU A 135 -8.91 13.32 14.13
N GLN A 136 -9.88 13.45 13.24
CA GLN A 136 -10.78 14.59 13.16
C GLN A 136 -11.44 14.85 14.53
N GLN A 137 -11.32 16.08 15.01
CA GLN A 137 -11.94 16.49 16.27
C GLN A 137 -13.30 17.16 16.01
N GLY A 138 -14.23 16.98 16.94
CA GLY A 138 -15.55 17.60 16.90
C GLY A 138 -16.63 16.78 16.17
N PRO A 139 -17.86 17.31 16.04
CA PRO A 139 -18.96 16.60 15.42
C PRO A 139 -18.71 16.36 13.93
N LEU A 140 -19.13 15.19 13.44
CA LEU A 140 -19.07 14.87 12.02
C LEU A 140 -19.95 15.84 11.21
N PRO A 141 -19.42 16.41 10.10
CA PRO A 141 -20.21 17.16 9.12
C PRO A 141 -21.46 16.38 8.66
N ALA A 142 -22.51 17.11 8.28
CA ALA A 142 -23.72 16.49 7.75
C ALA A 142 -23.40 15.67 6.49
N GLY A 143 -23.77 14.38 6.50
CA GLY A 143 -23.51 13.46 5.40
C GLY A 143 -22.21 12.66 5.51
N GLN A 144 -21.37 12.94 6.52
CA GLN A 144 -20.18 12.16 6.81
C GLN A 144 -20.49 11.05 7.82
N ALA A 145 -20.23 9.80 7.45
CA ALA A 145 -20.59 8.63 8.28
C ALA A 145 -19.50 8.27 9.30
N ASN A 146 -18.23 8.52 8.97
CA ASN A 146 -17.08 8.11 9.77
C ASN A 146 -16.08 9.25 9.96
N PRO A 147 -15.34 9.32 11.08
CA PRO A 147 -14.27 10.30 11.27
C PRO A 147 -13.14 10.15 10.24
N ARG A 148 -12.46 11.25 9.98
CA ARG A 148 -11.21 11.25 9.20
C ARG A 148 -10.03 10.94 10.11
N PHE A 149 -9.05 10.25 9.54
CA PHE A 149 -7.76 10.00 10.14
C PHE A 149 -6.64 10.48 9.20
N ALA A 150 -5.46 10.69 9.75
CA ALA A 150 -4.30 11.05 8.95
C ALA A 150 -2.99 10.57 9.58
N TYR A 151 -2.05 10.15 8.74
CA TYR A 151 -0.65 10.05 9.11
C TYR A 151 0.07 11.37 8.79
N VAL A 152 0.64 12.01 9.80
CA VAL A 152 1.35 13.29 9.66
C VAL A 152 2.76 13.17 10.18
N LEU A 153 3.74 13.37 9.30
CA LEU A 153 5.17 13.37 9.65
C LEU A 153 5.53 14.67 10.39
N GLU A 154 6.31 14.56 11.48
CA GLU A 154 6.92 15.72 12.15
C GLU A 154 7.99 16.35 11.23
N GLU A 155 7.85 17.64 10.92
CA GLU A 155 8.77 18.39 10.08
C GLU A 155 9.47 19.48 10.91
N GLY A 156 10.79 19.65 10.70
CA GLY A 156 11.56 20.70 11.38
C GLY A 156 11.61 20.60 12.92
N GLY A 157 11.32 19.42 13.48
CA GLY A 157 11.29 19.21 14.93
C GLY A 157 10.05 19.77 15.64
N THR A 158 9.01 20.15 14.88
CA THR A 158 7.77 20.72 15.42
C THR A 158 6.63 19.71 15.25
N PRO A 159 6.05 19.20 16.35
CA PRO A 159 4.89 18.31 16.29
C PRO A 159 3.74 18.97 15.53
N PRO A 160 3.06 18.24 14.63
CA PRO A 160 1.85 18.74 14.00
C PRO A 160 0.74 18.94 15.02
N ALA A 161 -0.25 19.78 14.71
CA ALA A 161 -1.48 19.85 15.50
C ALA A 161 -2.16 18.46 15.50
N THR A 162 -2.71 18.03 16.64
CA THR A 162 -3.29 16.68 16.82
C THR A 162 -4.56 16.45 15.99
N ASP A 163 -5.17 17.52 15.48
CA ASP A 163 -6.32 17.52 14.59
C ASP A 163 -5.94 17.82 13.13
N SER A 164 -4.65 17.96 12.82
CA SER A 164 -4.21 18.18 11.44
C SER A 164 -4.45 16.92 10.61
N LEU A 165 -5.18 17.09 9.52
CA LEU A 165 -5.55 16.01 8.60
C LEU A 165 -4.82 16.14 7.27
N ARG A 166 -4.44 15.01 6.69
CA ARG A 166 -3.87 14.88 5.35
C ARG A 166 -4.31 13.53 4.77
N SER A 167 -4.73 13.53 3.51
CA SER A 167 -4.99 12.31 2.76
C SER A 167 -4.38 12.48 1.36
N PRO A 168 -3.50 11.57 0.90
CA PRO A 168 -2.87 10.50 1.67
C PRO A 168 -2.06 11.04 2.85
N GLY A 169 -1.68 10.15 3.77
CA GLY A 169 -0.68 10.44 4.79
C GLY A 169 0.64 10.97 4.20
N SER A 170 1.45 11.62 5.03
CA SER A 170 2.74 12.17 4.63
C SER A 170 3.60 11.14 3.88
N THR A 171 4.19 11.51 2.75
CA THR A 171 5.15 10.63 2.07
C THR A 171 6.37 10.43 2.97
N LEU A 172 6.68 9.19 3.27
CA LEU A 172 7.82 8.83 4.07
C LEU A 172 9.01 8.54 3.16
N LEU A 173 10.15 9.17 3.45
CA LEU A 173 11.40 8.98 2.70
C LEU A 173 12.41 8.25 3.58
N LEU A 174 12.80 7.04 3.19
CA LEU A 174 13.92 6.30 3.78
C LEU A 174 15.08 6.16 2.80
N THR A 175 16.23 5.74 3.30
CA THR A 175 17.41 5.43 2.48
C THR A 175 17.74 3.96 2.64
N ARG A 176 18.03 3.27 1.53
CA ARG A 176 18.49 1.89 1.54
C ARG A 176 19.70 1.73 2.47
N ASP A 177 19.70 0.65 3.25
CA ASP A 177 20.73 0.28 4.23
C ASP A 177 20.92 1.28 5.39
N GLU A 178 20.09 2.32 5.51
CA GLU A 178 20.14 3.29 6.62
C GLU A 178 19.17 2.89 7.75
N PRO A 179 19.67 2.51 8.94
CA PRO A 179 18.82 2.18 10.07
C PRO A 179 17.98 3.38 10.52
N THR A 180 16.67 3.21 10.52
CA THR A 180 15.68 4.22 10.88
C THR A 180 14.78 3.72 12.00
N LEU A 181 14.53 4.57 12.99
CA LEU A 181 13.48 4.42 13.97
C LEU A 181 12.33 5.35 13.56
N ILE A 182 11.13 4.80 13.41
CA ILE A 182 9.91 5.60 13.23
C ILE A 182 9.10 5.47 14.52
N ARG A 183 9.00 6.56 15.28
CA ARG A 183 8.13 6.62 16.46
C ARG A 183 6.74 7.02 16.00
N VAL A 184 5.77 6.13 16.17
CA VAL A 184 4.38 6.37 15.83
C VAL A 184 3.62 6.79 17.10
N PHE A 185 3.00 7.96 17.09
CA PHE A 185 2.16 8.46 18.19
C PHE A 185 0.69 8.33 17.81
N ASN A 186 -0.13 7.76 18.69
CA ASN A 186 -1.57 7.68 18.47
C ASN A 186 -2.30 8.81 19.23
N HIS A 187 -2.77 9.82 18.50
CA HIS A 187 -3.61 10.89 19.02
C HIS A 187 -5.10 10.64 18.80
N GLY A 188 -5.46 9.53 18.17
CA GLY A 188 -6.84 9.11 17.96
C GLY A 188 -7.47 8.52 19.22
N SER A 189 -8.80 8.36 19.15
CA SER A 189 -9.65 7.78 20.18
C SER A 189 -9.69 6.24 20.15
N GLN A 190 -9.15 5.64 19.09
CA GLN A 190 -9.19 4.20 18.83
C GLN A 190 -7.77 3.59 18.83
N PRO A 191 -7.60 2.32 19.22
CA PRO A 191 -6.33 1.60 19.01
C PRO A 191 -5.96 1.59 17.52
N THR A 192 -4.67 1.68 17.21
CA THR A 192 -4.17 1.64 15.83
C THR A 192 -2.88 0.85 15.73
N GLN A 193 -2.46 0.56 14.52
CA GLN A 193 -1.13 0.07 14.20
C GLN A 193 -0.82 0.34 12.72
N VAL A 194 0.47 0.38 12.36
CA VAL A 194 0.92 0.66 10.99
C VAL A 194 1.56 -0.58 10.38
N HIS A 195 1.06 -1.00 9.22
CA HIS A 195 1.71 -1.98 8.37
C HIS A 195 2.56 -1.29 7.29
N TRP A 196 3.80 -1.77 7.13
CA TRP A 196 4.81 -1.22 6.22
C TRP A 196 4.88 -2.08 4.96
N HIS A 197 3.89 -1.87 4.10
CA HIS A 197 3.59 -2.76 3.00
C HIS A 197 4.77 -2.95 2.03
N GLY A 198 5.21 -4.19 1.91
CA GLY A 198 6.26 -4.63 0.99
C GLY A 198 7.69 -4.47 1.50
N LEU A 199 7.88 -4.12 2.78
CA LEU A 199 9.21 -4.07 3.36
C LEU A 199 9.64 -5.41 3.97
N GLU A 200 10.95 -5.65 3.97
CA GLU A 200 11.54 -6.63 4.87
C GLU A 200 11.96 -5.97 6.18
N LEU A 201 11.31 -6.34 7.25
CA LEU A 201 11.55 -5.81 8.58
C LEU A 201 11.56 -6.94 9.62
N GLU A 202 11.74 -6.60 10.90
CA GLU A 202 11.60 -7.58 11.99
C GLU A 202 10.12 -7.71 12.35
N SER A 203 9.65 -8.94 12.58
CA SER A 203 8.23 -9.27 12.80
C SER A 203 7.48 -8.40 13.84
N PRO A 204 8.08 -8.02 14.99
CA PRO A 204 7.40 -7.14 15.96
C PRO A 204 6.95 -5.78 15.40
N PHE A 205 7.51 -5.35 14.27
CA PHE A 205 7.25 -4.04 13.67
C PHE A 205 6.32 -4.11 12.45
N ASP A 206 5.82 -5.29 12.09
CA ASP A 206 4.97 -5.55 10.92
C ASP A 206 3.55 -5.01 11.05
N GLY A 207 3.14 -4.72 12.28
CA GLY A 207 1.90 -4.03 12.54
C GLY A 207 0.65 -4.92 12.61
N VAL A 208 0.80 -6.24 12.44
CA VAL A 208 -0.29 -7.18 12.68
C VAL A 208 -0.39 -7.49 14.17
N VAL A 209 -1.32 -6.84 14.86
CA VAL A 209 -1.54 -7.00 16.30
C VAL A 209 -1.88 -8.47 16.63
N GLY A 210 -1.27 -9.00 17.69
CA GLY A 210 -1.57 -10.35 18.21
C GLY A 210 -0.99 -11.52 17.40
N VAL A 211 -0.76 -11.37 16.09
CA VAL A 211 -0.15 -12.41 15.23
C VAL A 211 1.33 -12.13 14.96
N GLY A 212 1.66 -10.88 14.62
CA GLY A 212 3.04 -10.45 14.46
C GLY A 212 3.80 -10.52 15.79
N GLY A 213 5.12 -10.41 15.72
CA GLY A 213 6.00 -10.44 16.88
C GLY A 213 6.74 -11.76 17.07
N MET A 214 7.40 -11.88 18.20
CA MET A 214 8.20 -13.05 18.56
C MET A 214 7.42 -13.97 19.50
N PRO A 215 7.77 -15.26 19.61
CA PRO A 215 7.19 -16.14 20.63
C PRO A 215 7.27 -15.50 22.02
N GLY A 216 6.11 -15.29 22.67
CA GLY A 216 6.00 -14.64 23.98
C GLY A 216 6.01 -13.11 23.96
N MET A 217 6.12 -12.48 22.79
CA MET A 217 6.08 -11.02 22.59
C MET A 217 5.32 -10.68 21.29
N PRO A 218 3.98 -10.79 21.30
CA PRO A 218 3.18 -10.42 20.14
C PRO A 218 3.24 -8.91 19.90
N THR A 219 3.07 -8.50 18.65
CA THR A 219 2.96 -7.08 18.27
C THR A 219 1.78 -6.45 19.02
N PRO A 220 2.00 -5.39 19.81
CA PRO A 220 0.93 -4.71 20.52
C PRO A 220 0.17 -3.74 19.59
N ALA A 221 -1.06 -3.40 19.96
CA ALA A 221 -1.71 -2.21 19.43
C ALA A 221 -1.07 -0.95 20.02
N ILE A 222 -1.08 0.15 19.26
CA ILE A 222 -0.78 1.49 19.79
C ILE A 222 -2.08 2.05 20.35
N MET A 223 -2.23 2.04 21.68
CA MET A 223 -3.43 2.54 22.35
C MET A 223 -3.55 4.07 22.21
N PRO A 224 -4.76 4.64 22.36
CA PRO A 224 -4.93 6.10 22.44
C PRO A 224 -3.98 6.75 23.44
N GLY A 225 -3.23 7.76 23.00
CA GLY A 225 -2.24 8.49 23.79
C GLY A 225 -0.88 7.81 23.91
N ASP A 226 -0.73 6.56 23.45
CA ASP A 226 0.54 5.84 23.48
C ASP A 226 1.39 6.09 22.21
N SER A 227 2.62 5.55 22.25
CA SER A 227 3.50 5.54 21.10
C SER A 227 4.21 4.20 20.95
N PHE A 228 4.66 3.89 19.73
CA PHE A 228 5.38 2.67 19.42
C PHE A 228 6.59 2.97 18.52
N ASP A 229 7.74 2.38 18.85
CA ASP A 229 8.97 2.53 18.09
C ASP A 229 9.11 1.38 17.10
N VAL A 230 9.09 1.72 15.82
CA VAL A 230 9.27 0.80 14.70
C VAL A 230 10.71 0.91 14.21
N HIS A 231 11.45 -0.20 14.19
CA HIS A 231 12.79 -0.23 13.63
C HIS A 231 12.76 -0.77 12.20
N ILE A 232 13.25 0.03 11.26
CA ILE A 232 13.31 -0.32 9.84
C ILE A 232 14.73 -0.11 9.33
N THR A 233 15.30 -1.11 8.68
CA THR A 233 16.54 -0.96 7.89
C THR A 233 16.24 -1.54 6.51
N PRO A 234 15.80 -0.71 5.56
CA PRO A 234 15.30 -1.22 4.30
C PRO A 234 16.47 -1.74 3.45
N PRO A 235 16.47 -3.02 3.02
CA PRO A 235 17.57 -3.58 2.23
C PRO A 235 17.57 -3.09 0.78
N ARG A 236 16.50 -2.43 0.35
CA ARG A 236 16.23 -2.10 -1.06
C ARG A 236 15.60 -0.73 -1.21
N SER A 237 15.97 -0.05 -2.29
CA SER A 237 15.31 1.17 -2.75
C SER A 237 14.05 0.80 -3.55
N GLY A 238 13.14 1.75 -3.73
CA GLY A 238 11.94 1.53 -4.52
C GLY A 238 10.71 2.29 -4.05
N THR A 239 9.57 1.88 -4.60
CA THR A 239 8.23 2.38 -4.30
C THR A 239 7.51 1.39 -3.42
N PHE A 240 7.03 1.88 -2.28
CA PHE A 240 6.29 1.13 -1.27
C PHE A 240 5.17 2.01 -0.72
N MET A 241 4.42 1.48 0.23
CA MET A 241 3.34 2.18 0.88
C MET A 241 3.21 1.71 2.32
N TYR A 242 2.37 2.39 3.09
CA TYR A 242 2.04 2.02 4.44
C TYR A 242 0.57 2.33 4.69
N HIS A 243 -0.07 1.55 5.54
CA HIS A 243 -1.47 1.73 5.90
C HIS A 243 -1.76 1.21 7.31
N THR A 244 -2.92 1.57 7.85
CA THR A 244 -3.41 0.97 9.09
C THR A 244 -3.50 -0.55 8.96
N HIS A 245 -3.34 -1.29 10.05
CA HIS A 245 -3.62 -2.73 10.08
C HIS A 245 -4.38 -3.10 11.35
N MET A 246 -5.41 -2.31 11.66
CA MET A 246 -6.28 -2.48 12.83
C MET A 246 -7.76 -2.56 12.43
N ASP A 247 -8.47 -1.43 12.33
CA ASP A 247 -9.82 -1.37 11.76
C ASP A 247 -9.73 -0.78 10.36
N GLU A 248 -9.47 -1.62 9.36
CA GLU A 248 -9.36 -1.18 7.96
C GLU A 248 -10.65 -0.46 7.52
N VAL A 249 -11.84 -0.93 7.91
CA VAL A 249 -13.10 -0.31 7.47
C VAL A 249 -13.21 1.13 7.96
N LEU A 250 -12.82 1.40 9.20
CA LEU A 250 -12.91 2.75 9.77
C LEU A 250 -11.67 3.59 9.48
N GLN A 251 -10.48 3.07 9.76
CA GLN A 251 -9.24 3.83 9.76
C GLN A 251 -8.67 3.99 8.35
N HIS A 252 -8.72 2.96 7.50
CA HIS A 252 -8.24 3.07 6.13
C HIS A 252 -9.15 3.98 5.33
N SER A 253 -10.47 3.74 5.39
CA SER A 253 -11.46 4.60 4.73
C SER A 253 -11.37 6.04 5.22
N GLY A 254 -11.09 6.24 6.52
CA GLY A 254 -10.91 7.58 7.09
C GLY A 254 -9.60 8.28 6.69
N GLY A 255 -8.61 7.59 6.13
CA GLY A 255 -7.39 8.20 5.56
C GLY A 255 -6.04 7.65 6.06
N LEU A 256 -6.01 6.55 6.82
CA LEU A 256 -4.75 5.94 7.27
C LEU A 256 -4.10 5.06 6.19
N TRP A 257 -3.57 5.73 5.16
CA TRP A 257 -2.74 5.15 4.11
C TRP A 257 -1.81 6.21 3.52
N GLY A 258 -0.64 5.82 3.03
CA GLY A 258 0.32 6.74 2.44
C GLY A 258 1.45 6.07 1.67
N ALA A 259 2.26 6.90 1.02
CA ALA A 259 3.39 6.46 0.20
C ALA A 259 4.68 6.35 1.03
N LEU A 260 5.46 5.30 0.78
CA LEU A 260 6.77 5.08 1.39
C LEU A 260 7.79 4.89 0.28
N LEU A 261 8.72 5.84 0.15
CA LEU A 261 9.76 5.79 -0.87
C LEU A 261 11.10 5.51 -0.21
N ILE A 262 11.82 4.54 -0.77
CA ILE A 262 13.17 4.22 -0.31
C ILE A 262 14.14 4.64 -1.41
N LEU A 263 15.03 5.56 -1.06
CA LEU A 263 16.02 6.15 -1.96
C LEU A 263 17.32 5.35 -1.91
N GLU A 264 18.10 5.45 -2.98
CA GLU A 264 19.49 5.00 -2.96
C GLU A 264 20.36 5.89 -2.05
N PRO A 265 21.44 5.36 -1.44
CA PRO A 265 22.38 6.18 -0.68
C PRO A 265 22.90 7.36 -1.51
N GLY A 266 22.73 8.58 -0.99
CA GLY A 266 23.14 9.82 -1.66
C GLY A 266 22.15 10.36 -2.69
N GLN A 267 21.07 9.65 -3.01
CA GLN A 267 20.01 10.16 -3.86
C GLN A 267 19.20 11.23 -3.11
N ARG A 268 18.89 12.33 -3.81
CA ARG A 268 17.91 13.33 -3.35
C ARG A 268 16.56 13.03 -3.98
N TYR A 269 15.50 13.15 -3.19
CA TYR A 269 14.14 13.06 -3.71
C TYR A 269 13.83 14.30 -4.54
N ASP A 270 13.35 14.09 -5.76
CA ASP A 270 12.96 15.14 -6.69
C ASP A 270 11.44 15.06 -6.90
N ALA A 271 10.69 15.84 -6.12
CA ALA A 271 9.23 15.83 -6.17
C ALA A 271 8.66 16.43 -7.48
N GLU A 272 9.48 17.09 -8.30
CA GLU A 272 9.06 17.64 -9.60
C GLU A 272 9.10 16.57 -10.70
N HIS A 273 10.04 15.63 -10.60
CA HIS A 273 10.24 14.57 -11.60
C HIS A 273 9.79 13.17 -11.14
N ASP A 274 9.75 12.89 -9.83
CA ASP A 274 9.22 11.66 -9.24
C ASP A 274 7.78 11.89 -8.72
N LEU A 275 6.79 11.58 -9.56
CA LEU A 275 5.38 11.84 -9.27
C LEU A 275 4.68 10.60 -8.73
N THR A 276 4.05 10.74 -7.55
CA THR A 276 3.29 9.67 -6.90
C THR A 276 1.81 9.75 -7.25
N PHE A 277 1.22 8.59 -7.56
CA PHE A 277 -0.19 8.40 -7.91
C PHE A 277 -0.73 7.18 -7.17
N GLN A 278 -1.20 7.40 -5.95
CA GLN A 278 -1.70 6.37 -5.05
C GLN A 278 -3.23 6.39 -4.95
N ILE A 279 -3.86 5.27 -5.26
CA ILE A 279 -5.29 5.08 -4.98
C ILE A 279 -5.45 4.53 -3.56
N GLY A 280 -6.32 5.17 -2.79
CA GLY A 280 -6.83 4.68 -1.51
C GLY A 280 -8.29 5.11 -1.32
N GLU A 281 -8.80 5.05 -0.11
CA GLU A 281 -10.20 5.40 0.18
C GLU A 281 -10.35 6.79 0.85
N ALA A 282 -11.56 7.32 0.78
CA ALA A 282 -12.01 8.47 1.56
C ALA A 282 -13.28 8.11 2.38
N PRO A 283 -13.56 8.78 3.51
CA PRO A 283 -14.56 8.30 4.48
C PRO A 283 -16.00 8.23 3.96
N ASP A 284 -16.32 8.95 2.87
CA ASP A 284 -17.67 9.04 2.28
C ASP A 284 -17.69 8.95 0.74
N LEU A 285 -16.54 8.67 0.12
CA LEU A 285 -16.37 8.64 -1.33
C LEU A 285 -15.48 7.44 -1.64
N GLY A 286 -15.90 6.63 -2.63
CA GLY A 286 -15.11 5.51 -3.11
C GLY A 286 -13.70 5.93 -3.60
N PRO A 287 -12.97 5.03 -4.29
CA PRO A 287 -11.54 5.17 -4.50
C PRO A 287 -11.11 6.57 -4.97
N THR A 288 -10.21 7.19 -4.21
CA THR A 288 -9.64 8.51 -4.50
C THR A 288 -8.19 8.38 -4.91
N LEU A 289 -7.73 9.25 -5.80
CA LEU A 289 -6.33 9.30 -6.21
C LEU A 289 -5.64 10.39 -5.40
N ASN A 290 -4.56 10.09 -4.70
CA ASN A 290 -3.88 11.05 -3.83
C ASN A 290 -4.88 11.81 -2.91
N GLY A 291 -5.89 11.11 -2.38
CA GLY A 291 -6.82 11.61 -1.37
C GLY A 291 -7.94 12.53 -1.87
N THR A 292 -8.08 12.71 -3.18
CA THR A 292 -9.16 13.51 -3.79
C THR A 292 -9.69 12.87 -5.07
N SER A 293 -10.93 13.20 -5.44
CA SER A 293 -11.52 12.88 -6.74
C SER A 293 -11.51 14.08 -7.71
N ASP A 294 -11.26 15.27 -7.19
CA ASP A 294 -11.10 16.50 -7.97
C ASP A 294 -9.61 16.88 -8.03
N HIS A 295 -9.06 16.89 -9.26
CA HIS A 295 -7.65 17.09 -9.52
C HIS A 295 -7.42 18.35 -10.33
N ALA A 296 -6.61 19.25 -9.77
CA ALA A 296 -6.06 20.36 -10.53
C ALA A 296 -5.22 19.86 -11.72
N GLU A 297 -5.22 20.62 -12.81
CA GLU A 297 -4.34 20.35 -13.95
C GLU A 297 -2.87 20.45 -13.51
N ARG A 298 -2.09 19.45 -13.91
CA ARG A 298 -0.64 19.41 -13.68
C ARG A 298 0.10 19.82 -14.94
N THR A 299 1.03 20.76 -14.82
CA THR A 299 1.91 21.15 -15.93
C THR A 299 3.22 20.36 -15.89
N LEU A 300 3.59 19.73 -17.00
CA LEU A 300 4.86 19.03 -17.21
C LEU A 300 5.61 19.62 -18.42
N GLN A 301 6.91 19.37 -18.50
CA GLN A 301 7.75 19.80 -19.61
C GLN A 301 7.91 18.69 -20.66
N ALA A 302 7.85 19.05 -21.93
CA ALA A 302 8.10 18.12 -23.02
C ALA A 302 9.57 17.67 -23.04
N SER A 303 9.81 16.45 -23.50
CA SER A 303 11.15 15.84 -23.60
C SER A 303 11.92 15.75 -22.28
N THR A 304 11.21 15.81 -21.15
CA THR A 304 11.75 15.59 -19.81
C THR A 304 11.38 14.20 -19.33
N ASP A 305 12.30 13.53 -18.66
CA ASP A 305 12.07 12.21 -18.07
C ASP A 305 11.39 12.38 -16.71
N TYR A 306 10.21 11.80 -16.58
CA TYR A 306 9.47 11.70 -15.33
C TYR A 306 9.38 10.25 -14.89
N ARG A 307 9.38 10.01 -13.58
CA ARG A 307 9.00 8.73 -12.99
C ARG A 307 7.60 8.86 -12.41
N PHE A 308 6.66 8.06 -12.91
CA PHE A 308 5.35 7.94 -12.28
C PHE A 308 5.36 6.70 -11.40
N ARG A 309 5.01 6.87 -10.12
CA ARG A 309 4.92 5.84 -9.10
C ARG A 309 3.45 5.54 -8.84
N LEU A 310 2.96 4.45 -9.41
CA LEU A 310 1.57 4.01 -9.38
C LEU A 310 1.38 3.05 -8.20
N MET A 311 0.39 3.29 -7.36
CA MET A 311 0.16 2.48 -6.16
C MET A 311 -1.34 2.28 -5.96
N ASN A 312 -1.76 1.10 -5.52
CA ASN A 312 -3.16 0.89 -5.17
C ASN A 312 -3.25 0.20 -3.81
N ILE A 313 -3.89 0.87 -2.87
CA ILE A 313 -4.18 0.37 -1.53
C ILE A 313 -5.67 0.52 -1.22
N SER A 314 -6.54 0.68 -2.22
CA SER A 314 -8.00 0.73 -2.03
C SER A 314 -8.55 -0.53 -1.35
N MET A 315 -9.73 -0.41 -0.75
CA MET A 315 -10.35 -1.54 -0.06
C MET A 315 -11.13 -2.47 -0.99
N GLY A 316 -11.55 -1.96 -2.15
CA GLY A 316 -12.50 -2.65 -3.04
C GLY A 316 -12.13 -2.67 -4.53
N GLY A 317 -10.98 -2.12 -4.93
CA GLY A 317 -10.58 -1.97 -6.34
C GLY A 317 -9.48 -2.93 -6.82
N PRO A 318 -9.67 -4.26 -6.87
CA PRO A 318 -8.61 -5.22 -7.21
C PRO A 318 -8.24 -5.23 -8.70
N ASN A 319 -9.03 -4.61 -9.56
CA ASN A 319 -8.80 -4.59 -11.02
C ASN A 319 -8.66 -3.16 -11.55
N LEU A 320 -8.12 -2.23 -10.75
CA LEU A 320 -7.87 -0.88 -11.22
C LEU A 320 -6.73 -0.84 -12.25
N GLU A 321 -6.90 0.02 -13.24
CA GLU A 321 -5.92 0.23 -14.30
C GLU A 321 -5.58 1.72 -14.42
N TYR A 322 -4.30 2.02 -14.49
CA TYR A 322 -3.77 3.35 -14.78
C TYR A 322 -3.52 3.49 -16.27
N TRP A 323 -4.09 4.54 -16.86
CA TRP A 323 -4.01 4.83 -18.28
C TRP A 323 -3.47 6.24 -18.46
N LEU A 324 -2.35 6.40 -19.16
CA LEU A 324 -1.92 7.73 -19.62
C LEU A 324 -2.46 7.95 -21.02
N VAL A 325 -3.37 8.90 -21.20
CA VAL A 325 -4.11 9.12 -22.45
C VAL A 325 -3.73 10.48 -23.04
N LYS A 326 -3.49 10.52 -24.35
CA LYS A 326 -3.31 11.71 -25.17
C LYS A 326 -4.37 11.72 -26.26
N ASP A 327 -5.19 12.78 -26.34
CA ASP A 327 -6.20 12.95 -27.39
C ASP A 327 -7.12 11.72 -27.59
N GLY A 328 -7.47 11.03 -26.49
CA GLY A 328 -8.34 9.85 -26.49
C GLY A 328 -7.65 8.51 -26.79
N ALA A 329 -6.34 8.50 -27.07
CA ALA A 329 -5.55 7.28 -27.25
C ALA A 329 -4.49 7.12 -26.14
N PRO A 330 -4.18 5.89 -25.70
CA PRO A 330 -3.09 5.67 -24.76
C PRO A 330 -1.76 6.20 -25.31
N ALA A 331 -1.04 6.96 -24.50
CA ALA A 331 0.34 7.35 -24.74
C ALA A 331 1.27 6.14 -24.60
N LEU A 332 2.57 6.39 -24.68
CA LEU A 332 3.60 5.38 -24.41
C LEU A 332 4.35 5.72 -23.12
N TRP A 333 4.71 4.69 -22.37
CA TRP A 333 5.64 4.76 -21.25
C TRP A 333 6.55 3.55 -21.26
N LYS A 334 7.51 3.50 -20.35
CA LYS A 334 8.39 2.36 -20.17
C LYS A 334 8.27 1.86 -18.72
N PRO A 335 7.82 0.61 -18.48
CA PRO A 335 7.83 0.02 -17.15
C PRO A 335 9.25 -0.08 -16.60
N LEU A 336 9.40 0.17 -15.30
CA LEU A 336 10.68 0.13 -14.60
C LEU A 336 10.69 -0.96 -13.53
N ALA A 337 9.76 -0.90 -12.59
CA ALA A 337 9.76 -1.74 -11.40
C ALA A 337 8.33 -2.11 -10.97
N LYS A 338 8.20 -3.25 -10.29
CA LYS A 338 7.01 -3.66 -9.55
C LYS A 338 7.42 -3.96 -8.12
N ASP A 339 6.71 -3.41 -7.14
CA ASP A 339 6.98 -3.64 -5.71
C ASP A 339 8.45 -3.43 -5.36
N GLY A 340 9.06 -2.32 -5.81
CA GLY A 340 10.47 -2.03 -5.57
C GLY A 340 11.50 -2.98 -6.22
N PHE A 341 11.07 -3.96 -7.02
CA PHE A 341 11.97 -4.77 -7.86
C PHE A 341 11.94 -4.32 -9.31
N ASP A 342 13.12 -4.12 -9.88
CA ASP A 342 13.27 -3.88 -11.32
C ASP A 342 12.64 -5.01 -12.12
N LEU A 343 11.81 -4.63 -13.09
CA LEU A 343 11.26 -5.57 -14.06
C LEU A 343 12.38 -6.10 -14.95
N PRO A 344 12.32 -7.36 -15.41
CA PRO A 344 13.24 -7.88 -16.40
C PRO A 344 13.35 -6.98 -17.65
N ARG A 345 14.54 -6.89 -18.25
CA ARG A 345 14.80 -5.99 -19.41
C ARG A 345 13.83 -6.13 -20.58
N PHE A 346 13.29 -7.33 -20.82
CA PHE A 346 12.32 -7.54 -21.90
C PHE A 346 10.93 -6.96 -21.58
N GLN A 347 10.63 -6.67 -20.32
CA GLN A 347 9.42 -5.96 -19.86
C GLN A 347 9.67 -4.45 -19.73
N GLN A 348 10.92 -4.00 -19.64
CA GLN A 348 11.29 -2.58 -19.65
C GLN A 348 11.38 -2.00 -21.07
N GLN A 349 10.38 -2.30 -21.90
CA GLN A 349 10.25 -1.78 -23.27
C GLN A 349 9.17 -0.70 -23.31
N LYS A 350 9.27 0.23 -24.25
CA LYS A 350 8.18 1.20 -24.45
C LYS A 350 6.93 0.46 -24.89
N GLU A 351 5.84 0.70 -24.19
CA GLU A 351 4.55 0.06 -24.43
C GLU A 351 3.39 1.04 -24.25
N SER A 352 2.19 0.60 -24.63
CA SER A 352 0.96 1.35 -24.40
C SER A 352 0.81 1.63 -22.91
N ALA A 353 0.53 2.88 -22.56
CA ALA A 353 0.45 3.32 -21.18
C ALA A 353 -0.83 2.85 -20.48
N LYS A 354 -0.91 1.54 -20.22
CA LYS A 354 -2.00 0.84 -19.52
C LYS A 354 -1.41 -0.17 -18.56
N GLN A 355 -1.50 0.10 -17.26
CA GLN A 355 -0.96 -0.77 -16.22
C GLN A 355 -2.06 -1.12 -15.24
N ARG A 356 -2.34 -2.42 -15.10
CA ARG A 356 -3.15 -2.89 -13.97
C ARG A 356 -2.31 -2.80 -12.70
N VAL A 357 -2.89 -2.21 -11.67
CA VAL A 357 -2.29 -2.15 -10.34
C VAL A 357 -3.36 -2.63 -9.37
N SER A 358 -3.25 -3.88 -8.94
CA SER A 358 -4.16 -4.47 -7.97
C SER A 358 -3.91 -3.90 -6.57
N ILE A 359 -4.83 -4.17 -5.64
CA ILE A 359 -4.67 -3.72 -4.26
C ILE A 359 -3.40 -4.38 -3.69
N GLY A 360 -2.56 -3.60 -3.02
CA GLY A 360 -1.27 -4.05 -2.52
C GLY A 360 -0.16 -4.05 -3.56
N GLU A 361 -0.40 -3.60 -4.80
CA GLU A 361 0.66 -3.54 -5.82
C GLU A 361 1.17 -2.12 -6.01
N THR A 362 2.46 -2.01 -6.34
CA THR A 362 3.08 -0.77 -6.82
C THR A 362 3.78 -1.01 -8.15
N PHE A 363 3.78 0.01 -9.01
CA PHE A 363 4.46 0.00 -10.30
C PHE A 363 5.13 1.34 -10.56
N ASP A 364 6.36 1.29 -11.03
CA ASP A 364 7.09 2.46 -11.48
C ASP A 364 7.22 2.45 -13.00
N VAL A 365 6.97 3.59 -13.62
CA VAL A 365 7.09 3.77 -15.07
C VAL A 365 7.84 5.06 -15.38
N GLU A 366 8.68 5.01 -16.41
CA GLU A 366 9.35 6.16 -17.00
C GLU A 366 8.46 6.76 -18.09
N VAL A 367 8.28 8.07 -18.02
CA VAL A 367 7.37 8.84 -18.86
C VAL A 367 8.13 9.99 -19.49
N ASN A 368 8.21 9.99 -20.82
CA ASN A 368 8.79 11.07 -21.61
C ASN A 368 7.77 11.50 -22.68
N LEU A 369 7.28 12.73 -22.57
CA LEU A 369 6.10 13.20 -23.31
C LEU A 369 6.44 14.29 -24.30
N THR A 370 5.74 14.30 -25.43
CA THR A 370 5.70 15.46 -26.33
C THR A 370 4.69 16.48 -25.82
N ALA A 371 4.85 17.75 -26.21
CA ALA A 371 3.85 18.78 -25.91
C ALA A 371 2.43 18.35 -26.32
N GLY A 372 1.42 18.74 -25.53
CA GLY A 372 0.02 18.36 -25.73
C GLY A 372 -0.77 18.27 -24.44
N ASN A 373 -2.04 17.88 -24.56
CA ASN A 373 -2.92 17.63 -23.43
C ASN A 373 -2.99 16.12 -23.18
N TYR A 374 -2.78 15.73 -21.94
CA TYR A 374 -2.85 14.36 -21.47
C TYR A 374 -3.80 14.26 -20.29
N ALA A 375 -4.19 13.04 -19.95
CA ALA A 375 -4.79 12.72 -18.68
C ALA A 375 -4.20 11.41 -18.17
N LEU A 376 -3.80 11.38 -16.89
CA LEU A 376 -3.61 10.12 -16.20
C LEU A 376 -4.96 9.71 -15.62
N GLU A 377 -5.56 8.68 -16.19
CA GLU A 377 -6.85 8.15 -15.80
C GLU A 377 -6.67 6.89 -14.97
N VAL A 378 -7.50 6.74 -13.94
CA VAL A 378 -7.68 5.48 -13.24
C VAL A 378 -9.04 4.92 -13.64
N ARG A 379 -9.06 3.68 -14.09
CA ARG A 379 -10.24 2.99 -14.61
C ARG A 379 -10.50 1.71 -13.85
N GLY A 380 -11.77 1.35 -13.70
CA GLY A 380 -12.17 0.03 -13.20
C GLY A 380 -11.92 -1.07 -14.22
N GLY A 381 -11.96 -2.33 -13.80
CA GLY A 381 -11.70 -3.49 -14.68
C GLY A 381 -12.69 -3.65 -15.85
N ARG A 382 -13.79 -2.89 -15.87
CA ARG A 382 -14.74 -2.80 -17.00
C ARG A 382 -14.49 -1.57 -17.90
N GLY A 383 -13.41 -0.83 -17.66
CA GLY A 383 -13.00 0.37 -18.40
C GLY A 383 -13.68 1.67 -17.98
N ASN A 384 -14.60 1.64 -17.00
CA ASN A 384 -15.26 2.84 -16.49
C ASN A 384 -14.25 3.76 -15.78
N LEU A 385 -14.34 5.06 -16.04
CA LEU A 385 -13.49 6.05 -15.37
C LEU A 385 -13.83 6.12 -13.88
N VAL A 386 -12.79 6.04 -13.04
CA VAL A 386 -12.88 6.23 -11.59
C VAL A 386 -12.47 7.66 -11.25
N THR A 387 -11.29 8.07 -11.70
CA THR A 387 -10.77 9.44 -11.54
C THR A 387 -9.75 9.76 -12.63
N LYS A 388 -9.39 11.03 -12.79
CA LYS A 388 -8.38 11.50 -13.75
C LYS A 388 -7.61 12.71 -13.24
N VAL A 389 -6.31 12.75 -13.55
CA VAL A 389 -5.47 13.94 -13.39
C VAL A 389 -5.24 14.55 -14.77
N PRO A 390 -5.77 15.75 -15.07
CA PRO A 390 -5.42 16.46 -16.28
C PRO A 390 -3.94 16.85 -16.27
N ILE A 391 -3.24 16.63 -17.39
CA ILE A 391 -1.82 16.91 -17.52
C ILE A 391 -1.59 17.77 -18.76
N LYS A 392 -1.06 18.98 -18.58
CA LYS A 392 -0.62 19.86 -19.66
C LYS A 392 0.87 19.71 -19.87
N VAL A 393 1.29 19.18 -21.02
CA VAL A 393 2.71 19.11 -21.38
C VAL A 393 3.05 20.32 -22.24
N VAL A 394 3.87 21.23 -21.72
CA VAL A 394 4.32 22.44 -22.41
C VAL A 394 5.65 22.20 -23.11
N ALA A 395 5.92 22.92 -24.20
CA ALA A 395 7.22 22.87 -24.86
C ALA A 395 8.31 23.28 -23.87
N TRP A 396 9.45 22.60 -23.92
CA TRP A 396 10.62 22.99 -23.14
C TRP A 396 11.04 24.41 -23.53
N GLN A 397 11.11 25.31 -22.55
CA GLN A 397 11.64 26.65 -22.73
C GLN A 397 13.04 26.68 -22.10
N GLN A 398 14.03 27.21 -22.82
CA GLN A 398 15.34 27.49 -22.22
C GLN A 398 15.13 28.32 -20.94
N PRO A 399 15.75 27.95 -19.81
CA PRO A 399 15.80 28.85 -18.67
C PRO A 399 16.40 30.17 -19.13
N ALA A 400 15.73 31.29 -18.85
CA ALA A 400 16.31 32.60 -19.10
C ALA A 400 17.62 32.68 -18.30
N GLU A 401 18.74 33.00 -18.97
CA GLU A 401 20.00 33.30 -18.32
C GLU A 401 19.75 34.43 -17.30
N GLN A 402 19.96 34.13 -16.00
CA GLN A 402 19.95 35.12 -14.93
C GLN A 402 21.35 35.71 -14.74
#